data_AF-A0A7V8K137-F1
#
_entry.id   AF-A0A7V8K137-F1
#
_cell.length_a   1.000
_cell.length_b   1.000
_cell.length_c   1.000
_cell.angle_alpha   90.00
_cell.angle_beta   90.00
_cell.angle_gamma   90.00
#
_symmetry.space_group_name_H-M   'P 1'
#
loop_
_entity.id
_entity.type
_entity.pdbx_description
1 polymer ?
#
loop_
_entity_poly.entity_id
_entity_poly.type
_entity_poly.pdbx_seq_one_letter_code
_entity_poly.pdbx_strand_id
1 'polypeptide(L)'
;MSRLPRRAALLAAAALLVALLGGCERAATASAPVPAPAEAAPVPTASTEPAHPAYLDAPYAVLPGRKQPTPAQLGELGRRIFFDGSLSASGKASCASCHDPQHAWGPPNALSVQLAGPDGRTEGPRAVPSLRYLQTLTAFTEHHHDNDGDDSVDAGPTGGRMWDGRAGSAHEQAALPLLSPAEMANASVEDVVRKLERTAYAGDMRAAFGDEVFADPKMAFRAAGLALEAFQQSPTDFYPFSSKYDAALRGKAALSPAEMRGLALFNAEDKGNCASCHISERTPDGAFPLFSDFGQIALGVPRNRKLAANADPDYHDMGVCGPIRTDMKDHPEYCGLFRTPSLRNVAVRQSFFHNGVFHSLEEVIRFYAQRDTAPQRWYARGKDGKVQPYDDLPAQYHANINTDPPFGQKPGGKPALSEAEIRDVATFLRTLTDADQHDAPDPGALRTAARKP
;
A
#
# COMPACT_ATOMS: atom_id res chain seq x y z
N MET A 1 22.74 -48.34 2.35
CA MET A 1 23.68 -49.10 3.21
C MET A 1 25.02 -49.11 2.50
N SER A 2 26.21 -48.95 3.09
CA SER A 2 26.69 -48.56 4.46
C SER A 2 28.24 -48.57 4.41
N ARG A 3 29.03 -47.72 5.07
CA ARG A 3 28.84 -46.63 6.08
C ARG A 3 30.02 -45.62 5.95
N LEU A 4 29.78 -44.36 6.34
CA LEU A 4 30.79 -43.32 6.71
C LEU A 4 31.35 -43.61 8.14
N PRO A 5 32.22 -42.77 8.80
CA PRO A 5 33.32 -41.86 8.38
C PRO A 5 34.56 -41.97 9.32
N ARG A 6 35.53 -41.03 9.23
CA ARG A 6 36.24 -40.25 10.33
C ARG A 6 37.69 -39.90 9.93
N ARG A 7 38.36 -38.81 10.36
CA ARG A 7 38.11 -37.47 10.95
C ARG A 7 39.50 -36.96 11.39
N ALA A 8 39.93 -35.74 11.00
CA ALA A 8 40.90 -34.84 11.70
C ALA A 8 42.32 -35.40 12.08
N ALA A 9 43.35 -34.63 12.48
CA ALA A 9 43.45 -33.22 12.89
C ALA A 9 44.94 -32.72 12.94
N LEU A 10 45.15 -31.38 13.02
CA LEU A 10 46.28 -30.67 13.71
C LEU A 10 47.73 -30.82 13.15
N LEU A 11 48.72 -29.97 13.44
CA LEU A 11 48.88 -28.48 13.53
C LEU A 11 50.40 -28.16 13.72
N ALA A 12 50.91 -27.01 13.25
CA ALA A 12 52.27 -26.43 13.47
C ALA A 12 53.48 -27.28 12.97
N ALA A 13 54.71 -26.77 12.76
CA ALA A 13 55.38 -25.48 12.99
C ALA A 13 56.28 -25.15 11.76
N ALA A 14 56.37 -23.92 11.24
CA ALA A 14 57.06 -22.71 11.73
C ALA A 14 58.61 -22.73 11.69
N ALA A 15 59.17 -21.68 11.08
CA ALA A 15 60.58 -21.23 11.03
C ALA A 15 61.62 -21.97 10.16
N LEU A 16 62.05 -21.33 9.06
CA LEU A 16 63.43 -20.79 9.01
C LEU A 16 63.52 -19.51 8.16
N LEU A 17 64.55 -18.71 8.43
CA LEU A 17 64.73 -17.31 8.04
C LEU A 17 65.56 -17.10 6.75
N VAL A 18 65.25 -16.00 6.05
CA VAL A 18 66.18 -15.00 5.49
C VAL A 18 67.34 -15.47 4.59
N ALA A 19 67.26 -15.14 3.30
CA ALA A 19 68.08 -14.08 2.67
C ALA A 19 67.97 -14.09 1.13
N LEU A 20 67.66 -12.93 0.53
CA LEU A 20 68.38 -12.34 -0.60
C LEU A 20 67.62 -11.10 -1.12
N LEU A 21 68.17 -9.92 -0.86
CA LEU A 21 67.75 -8.65 -1.44
C LEU A 21 68.42 -8.47 -2.81
N GLY A 22 67.67 -7.99 -3.80
CA GLY A 22 68.19 -7.66 -5.14
C GLY A 22 67.09 -6.98 -5.95
N GLY A 23 67.22 -5.67 -6.19
CA GLY A 23 66.11 -4.84 -6.65
C GLY A 23 65.82 -4.90 -8.16
N CYS A 24 64.61 -4.46 -8.51
CA CYS A 24 64.31 -3.77 -9.76
C CYS A 24 63.23 -2.71 -9.46
N GLU A 25 63.58 -1.44 -9.65
CA GLU A 25 62.69 -0.30 -9.40
C GLU A 25 61.57 -0.25 -10.44
N ARG A 26 60.36 0.08 -10.00
CA ARG A 26 59.27 0.52 -10.88
C ARG A 26 59.11 2.02 -10.74
N ALA A 27 59.23 2.74 -11.87
CA ALA A 27 59.07 4.18 -11.92
C ALA A 27 57.68 4.60 -11.40
N ALA A 28 57.64 5.56 -10.49
CA ALA A 28 56.39 6.12 -9.99
C ALA A 28 55.76 7.07 -11.02
N THR A 29 54.62 6.67 -11.58
CA THR A 29 53.72 7.60 -12.28
C THR A 29 53.09 8.55 -11.26
N ALA A 30 53.28 9.85 -11.42
CA ALA A 30 52.70 10.85 -10.53
C ALA A 30 51.17 10.80 -10.58
N SER A 31 50.53 10.54 -9.43
CA SER A 31 49.09 10.72 -9.27
C SER A 31 48.76 12.20 -9.33
N ALA A 32 47.69 12.57 -10.04
CA ALA A 32 47.07 13.87 -9.88
C ALA A 32 46.61 14.06 -8.42
N PRO A 33 46.62 15.28 -7.87
CA PRO A 33 46.12 15.53 -6.53
C PRO A 33 44.61 15.30 -6.47
N VAL A 34 44.16 14.57 -5.45
CA VAL A 34 42.74 14.44 -5.12
C VAL A 34 42.22 15.83 -4.73
N PRO A 35 41.10 16.31 -5.30
CA PRO A 35 40.52 17.58 -4.87
C PRO A 35 40.10 17.47 -3.40
N ALA A 36 40.35 18.53 -2.63
CA ALA A 36 39.93 18.58 -1.23
C ALA A 36 38.41 18.35 -1.11
N PRO A 37 37.93 17.66 -0.06
CA PRO A 37 36.51 17.50 0.17
C PRO A 37 35.84 18.88 0.25
N ALA A 38 34.69 19.02 -0.41
CA ALA A 38 33.91 20.24 -0.34
C ALA A 38 33.58 20.57 1.13
N GLU A 39 33.70 21.84 1.49
CA GLU A 39 33.39 22.33 2.83
C GLU A 39 31.95 21.93 3.18
N ALA A 40 31.78 21.17 4.27
CA ALA A 40 30.49 20.63 4.64
C ALA A 40 29.50 21.79 4.86
N ALA A 41 28.31 21.69 4.28
CA ALA A 41 27.25 22.67 4.49
C ALA A 41 27.04 22.89 6.00
N PRO A 42 26.90 24.15 6.47
CA PRO A 42 26.79 24.42 7.89
C PRO A 42 25.60 23.67 8.47
N VAL A 43 25.88 22.77 9.42
CA VAL A 43 24.85 22.04 10.17
C VAL A 43 23.92 23.09 10.78
N PRO A 44 22.59 23.04 10.53
CA PRO A 44 21.68 24.01 11.11
C PRO A 44 21.80 23.94 12.62
N THR A 45 22.11 25.08 13.25
CA THR A 45 22.28 25.19 14.69
C THR A 45 21.00 24.72 15.38
N ALA A 46 21.06 23.57 16.04
CA ALA A 46 19.91 22.97 16.71
C ALA A 46 19.28 23.97 17.68
N SER A 47 17.96 24.14 17.60
CA SER A 47 17.20 25.01 18.49
C SER A 47 17.49 24.68 19.96
N THR A 48 17.85 25.69 20.75
CA THR A 48 18.23 25.52 22.15
C THR A 48 17.05 25.39 23.11
N GLU A 49 15.81 25.47 22.62
CA GLU A 49 14.62 25.17 23.41
C GLU A 49 14.38 23.65 23.49
N PRO A 50 14.08 23.10 24.67
CA PRO A 50 13.66 21.70 24.79
C PRO A 50 12.41 21.45 23.95
N ALA A 51 12.44 20.41 23.11
CA ALA A 51 11.28 20.04 22.29
C ALA A 51 10.05 19.76 23.17
N HIS A 52 8.89 20.33 22.80
CA HIS A 52 7.62 20.03 23.46
C HIS A 52 7.36 18.52 23.39
N PRO A 53 7.21 17.80 24.53
CA PRO A 53 7.07 16.35 24.50
C PRO A 53 5.80 15.93 23.74
N ALA A 54 5.97 15.22 22.62
CA ALA A 54 4.89 14.87 21.70
C ALA A 54 3.70 14.13 22.34
N TYR A 55 3.92 13.44 23.47
CA TYR A 55 2.85 12.79 24.22
C TYR A 55 1.83 13.77 24.83
N LEU A 56 2.19 15.03 25.10
CA LEU A 56 1.26 16.01 25.67
C LEU A 56 0.10 16.31 24.72
N ASP A 57 0.40 16.35 23.42
CA ASP A 57 -0.55 16.53 22.31
C ASP A 57 -1.38 15.29 22.00
N ALA A 58 -0.91 14.09 22.35
CA ALA A 58 -1.57 12.83 22.03
C ALA A 58 -2.90 12.67 22.83
N PRO A 59 -4.05 12.44 22.16
CA PRO A 59 -5.35 12.35 22.83
C PRO A 59 -5.48 11.12 23.74
N TYR A 60 -4.65 10.09 23.53
CA TYR A 60 -4.57 8.87 24.35
C TYR A 60 -3.54 8.95 25.49
N ALA A 61 -2.82 10.07 25.65
CA ALA A 61 -1.82 10.17 26.71
C ALA A 61 -2.47 10.25 28.09
N VAL A 62 -2.00 9.41 29.01
CA VAL A 62 -2.44 9.37 30.40
C VAL A 62 -1.81 10.52 31.17
N LEU A 63 -2.48 11.66 31.17
CA LEU A 63 -2.09 12.86 31.92
C LEU A 63 -2.98 13.06 33.16
N PRO A 64 -2.45 13.58 34.29
CA PRO A 64 -3.27 13.94 35.44
C PRO A 64 -4.44 14.86 35.07
N GLY A 65 -5.66 14.47 35.45
CA GLY A 65 -6.88 15.22 35.14
C GLY A 65 -7.48 14.99 33.75
N ARG A 66 -6.74 14.44 32.77
CA ARG A 66 -7.28 14.15 31.43
C ARG A 66 -8.12 12.86 31.45
N LYS A 67 -9.39 12.98 31.07
CA LYS A 67 -10.30 11.84 30.94
C LYS A 67 -9.80 10.88 29.86
N GLN A 68 -9.81 9.59 30.15
CA GLN A 68 -9.39 8.54 29.21
C GLN A 68 -10.61 7.84 28.62
N PRO A 69 -10.76 7.78 27.29
CA PRO A 69 -11.88 7.11 26.65
C PRO A 69 -11.68 5.58 26.68
N THR A 70 -12.77 4.84 26.86
CA THR A 70 -12.74 3.38 26.71
C THR A 70 -12.71 2.97 25.23
N PRO A 71 -12.17 1.78 24.87
CA PRO A 71 -12.22 1.28 23.49
C PRO A 71 -13.64 1.23 22.91
N ALA A 72 -14.65 0.94 23.72
CA ALA A 72 -16.05 0.94 23.30
C ALA A 72 -16.56 2.35 22.93
N GLN A 73 -16.21 3.37 23.72
CA GLN A 73 -16.53 4.77 23.39
C GLN A 73 -15.82 5.22 22.10
N LEU A 74 -14.54 4.87 21.94
CA LEU A 74 -13.78 5.20 20.73
C LEU A 74 -14.36 4.52 19.49
N GLY A 75 -14.70 3.23 19.56
CA GLY A 75 -15.26 2.48 18.44
C GLY A 75 -16.64 2.98 18.00
N GLU A 76 -17.53 3.31 18.94
CA GLU A 76 -18.85 3.87 18.62
C GLU A 76 -18.74 5.31 18.09
N LEU A 77 -17.90 6.16 18.68
CA LEU A 77 -17.61 7.51 18.15
C LEU A 77 -17.03 7.43 16.74
N GLY A 78 -16.05 6.55 16.52
CA GLY A 78 -15.42 6.34 15.23
C GLY A 78 -16.43 5.86 14.19
N ARG A 79 -17.30 4.93 14.54
CA ARG A 79 -18.41 4.51 13.67
C ARG A 79 -19.32 5.69 13.32
N ARG A 80 -19.75 6.51 14.29
CA ARG A 80 -20.59 7.71 14.01
C ARG A 80 -19.91 8.67 13.05
N ILE A 81 -18.65 9.02 13.30
CA ILE A 81 -17.85 9.93 12.45
C ILE A 81 -17.67 9.35 11.04
N PHE A 82 -17.42 8.04 10.91
CA PHE A 82 -17.18 7.36 9.63
C PHE A 82 -18.37 7.47 8.65
N PHE A 83 -19.61 7.43 9.18
CA PHE A 83 -20.83 7.53 8.38
C PHE A 83 -21.38 8.96 8.26
N ASP A 84 -20.83 9.95 8.97
CA ASP A 84 -21.36 11.32 9.00
C ASP A 84 -20.97 12.15 7.76
N GLY A 85 -21.93 12.33 6.84
CA GLY A 85 -21.75 13.15 5.64
C GLY A 85 -21.63 14.65 5.91
N SER A 86 -22.11 15.13 7.06
CA SER A 86 -22.10 16.56 7.42
C SER A 86 -20.69 17.10 7.68
N LEU A 87 -19.72 16.20 7.89
CA LEU A 87 -18.31 16.54 8.08
C LEU A 87 -17.57 16.87 6.77
N SER A 88 -18.22 16.82 5.60
CA SER A 88 -17.66 17.32 4.34
C SER A 88 -18.04 18.78 4.08
N ALA A 89 -17.36 19.45 3.14
CA ALA A 89 -17.75 20.77 2.65
C ALA A 89 -19.08 20.76 1.89
N SER A 90 -19.39 19.66 1.19
CA SER A 90 -20.69 19.48 0.51
C SER A 90 -21.82 19.08 1.45
N GLY A 91 -21.51 18.68 2.69
CA GLY A 91 -22.45 18.15 3.68
C GLY A 91 -23.06 16.79 3.30
N LYS A 92 -22.46 16.08 2.34
CA LYS A 92 -23.01 14.86 1.74
C LYS A 92 -22.04 13.67 1.69
N ALA A 93 -20.74 13.90 1.66
CA ALA A 93 -19.74 12.85 1.59
C ALA A 93 -19.24 12.48 3.00
N SER A 94 -19.19 11.18 3.29
CA SER A 94 -18.58 10.58 4.49
C SER A 94 -17.50 9.58 4.09
N CYS A 95 -16.78 9.01 5.06
CA CYS A 95 -15.83 7.93 4.78
C CYS A 95 -16.53 6.76 4.07
N ALA A 96 -17.75 6.42 4.51
CA ALA A 96 -18.59 5.37 3.93
C ALA A 96 -19.06 5.65 2.49
N SER A 97 -19.04 6.89 2.00
CA SER A 97 -19.35 7.20 0.60
C SER A 97 -18.31 6.61 -0.37
N CYS A 98 -17.07 6.46 0.09
CA CYS A 98 -15.96 5.88 -0.67
C CYS A 98 -15.58 4.47 -0.20
N HIS A 99 -15.91 4.13 1.05
CA HIS A 99 -15.55 2.86 1.71
C HIS A 99 -16.81 2.17 2.25
N ASP A 100 -17.57 1.55 1.36
CA ASP A 100 -18.87 0.96 1.67
C ASP A 100 -18.72 -0.42 2.35
N PRO A 101 -19.35 -0.65 3.52
CA PRO A 101 -19.42 -1.98 4.15
C PRO A 101 -19.90 -3.11 3.23
N GLN A 102 -20.79 -2.83 2.26
CA GLN A 102 -21.32 -3.83 1.30
C GLN A 102 -20.34 -4.15 0.15
N HIS A 103 -19.21 -3.45 0.10
CA HIS A 103 -18.16 -3.59 -0.92
C HIS A 103 -16.78 -3.74 -0.25
N ALA A 104 -16.75 -4.50 0.85
CA ALA A 104 -15.58 -4.79 1.69
C ALA A 104 -14.81 -3.53 2.13
N TRP A 105 -15.53 -2.45 2.48
CA TRP A 105 -14.96 -1.13 2.81
C TRP A 105 -14.10 -0.54 1.68
N GLY A 106 -14.43 -0.88 0.43
CA GLY A 106 -13.90 -0.28 -0.79
C GLY A 106 -14.98 0.52 -1.54
N PRO A 107 -14.68 0.95 -2.78
CA PRO A 107 -15.59 1.78 -3.57
C PRO A 107 -16.86 1.00 -3.99
N PRO A 108 -18.07 1.58 -3.83
CA PRO A 108 -19.34 0.91 -4.15
C PRO A 108 -19.71 0.92 -5.64
N ASN A 109 -18.74 1.15 -6.53
CA ASN A 109 -18.97 1.38 -7.94
C ASN A 109 -17.71 1.16 -8.79
N ALA A 110 -17.88 1.16 -10.12
CA ALA A 110 -16.84 0.94 -11.11
C ALA A 110 -16.06 2.20 -11.54
N LEU A 111 -16.16 3.32 -10.80
CA LEU A 111 -15.37 4.51 -11.13
C LEU A 111 -13.88 4.25 -10.93
N SER A 112 -13.04 4.80 -11.81
CA SER A 112 -11.58 4.70 -11.66
C SER A 112 -11.13 5.33 -10.33
N VAL A 113 -11.64 6.52 -10.05
CA VAL A 113 -11.48 7.30 -8.80
C VAL A 113 -12.85 7.81 -8.36
N GLN A 114 -13.07 8.04 -7.07
CA GLN A 114 -14.37 8.53 -6.58
C GLN A 114 -14.56 10.03 -6.87
N LEU A 115 -15.83 10.45 -6.92
CA LEU A 115 -16.21 11.86 -7.08
C LEU A 115 -16.65 12.44 -5.74
N ALA A 116 -16.03 13.55 -5.35
CA ALA A 116 -16.36 14.26 -4.12
C ALA A 116 -16.03 15.77 -4.26
N GLY A 117 -15.37 16.38 -3.29
CA GLY A 117 -15.14 17.83 -3.26
C GLY A 117 -16.36 18.63 -2.80
N PRO A 118 -16.30 19.98 -2.89
CA PRO A 118 -17.34 20.87 -2.36
C PRO A 118 -18.68 20.77 -3.12
N ASP A 119 -18.66 20.37 -4.39
CA ASP A 119 -19.85 20.20 -5.24
C ASP A 119 -20.23 18.73 -5.52
N GLY A 120 -19.40 17.78 -5.06
CA GLY A 120 -19.58 16.34 -5.30
C GLY A 120 -19.15 15.87 -6.69
N ARG A 121 -18.33 16.64 -7.43
CA ARG A 121 -17.91 16.34 -8.81
C ARG A 121 -16.40 16.32 -9.03
N THR A 122 -15.60 16.63 -8.03
CA THR A 122 -14.13 16.61 -8.15
C THR A 122 -13.65 15.17 -8.11
N GLU A 123 -12.83 14.77 -9.08
CA GLU A 123 -12.18 13.45 -9.10
C GLU A 123 -11.11 13.37 -8.00
N GLY A 124 -11.20 12.33 -7.17
CA GLY A 124 -10.17 11.96 -6.21
C GLY A 124 -8.84 11.61 -6.88
N PRO A 125 -7.70 11.77 -6.19
CA PRO A 125 -6.38 11.63 -6.82
C PRO A 125 -6.02 10.19 -7.22
N ARG A 126 -6.63 9.18 -6.59
CA ARG A 126 -6.35 7.75 -6.77
C ARG A 126 -7.61 6.90 -6.60
N ALA A 127 -7.56 5.67 -7.10
CA ALA A 127 -8.57 4.66 -6.87
C ALA A 127 -8.66 4.32 -5.37
N VAL A 128 -9.86 4.06 -4.87
CA VAL A 128 -10.04 3.81 -3.45
C VAL A 128 -9.65 2.36 -3.09
N PRO A 129 -8.77 2.13 -2.10
CA PRO A 129 -8.46 0.80 -1.59
C PRO A 129 -9.57 0.29 -0.66
N SER A 130 -9.58 -1.01 -0.37
CA SER A 130 -10.35 -1.53 0.78
C SER A 130 -9.66 -1.11 2.08
N LEU A 131 -10.43 -0.80 3.13
CA LEU A 131 -9.90 -0.62 4.49
C LEU A 131 -9.74 -1.93 5.27
N ARG A 132 -10.16 -3.07 4.70
CA ARG A 132 -10.00 -4.37 5.37
C ARG A 132 -8.54 -4.80 5.44
N TYR A 133 -8.22 -5.56 6.48
CA TYR A 133 -6.92 -6.22 6.68
C TYR A 133 -5.72 -5.27 6.82
N LEU A 134 -5.94 -4.04 7.34
CA LEU A 134 -4.92 -3.03 7.62
C LEU A 134 -4.54 -2.91 9.11
N GLN A 135 -5.01 -3.84 9.96
CA GLN A 135 -4.85 -3.78 11.42
C GLN A 135 -3.39 -3.91 11.88
N THR A 136 -2.58 -4.69 11.16
CA THR A 136 -1.14 -4.89 11.41
C THR A 136 -0.24 -4.00 10.54
N LEU A 137 -0.81 -3.13 9.70
CA LEU A 137 -0.01 -2.27 8.82
C LEU A 137 0.78 -1.25 9.66
N THR A 138 2.10 -1.36 9.58
CA THR A 138 3.07 -0.49 10.26
C THR A 138 3.11 0.91 9.62
N ALA A 139 3.80 1.84 10.29
CA ALA A 139 4.20 3.09 9.66
C ALA A 139 5.19 2.83 8.52
N PHE A 140 5.35 3.79 7.61
CA PHE A 140 6.34 3.69 6.54
C PHE A 140 7.76 3.65 7.11
N THR A 141 8.58 2.75 6.59
CA THR A 141 10.02 2.68 6.82
C THR A 141 10.73 2.48 5.48
N GLU A 142 11.91 3.07 5.32
CA GLU A 142 12.77 2.86 4.12
C GLU A 142 13.49 1.50 4.15
N HIS A 143 13.68 0.96 5.36
CA HIS A 143 14.34 -0.32 5.62
C HIS A 143 13.40 -1.25 6.38
N HIS A 144 13.26 -2.50 5.93
CA HIS A 144 12.41 -3.49 6.57
C HIS A 144 13.07 -4.87 6.57
N HIS A 145 13.01 -5.53 7.71
CA HIS A 145 13.50 -6.90 7.89
C HIS A 145 12.31 -7.76 8.28
N ASP A 146 12.12 -8.86 7.56
CA ASP A 146 11.08 -9.83 7.87
C ASP A 146 11.40 -10.54 9.19
N ASN A 147 10.36 -10.86 9.96
CA ASN A 147 10.51 -11.58 11.24
C ASN A 147 10.62 -13.11 11.01
N ASP A 148 11.48 -13.52 10.07
CA ASP A 148 11.82 -14.92 9.78
C ASP A 148 13.09 -15.39 10.50
N GLY A 149 13.87 -14.44 11.04
CA GLY A 149 15.12 -14.67 11.76
C GLY A 149 16.39 -14.34 10.95
N ASP A 150 16.27 -13.80 9.73
CA ASP A 150 17.38 -13.33 8.91
C ASP A 150 17.32 -11.81 8.64
N ASP A 151 17.67 -11.02 9.66
CA ASP A 151 17.84 -9.56 9.57
C ASP A 151 18.92 -9.11 8.55
N SER A 152 19.57 -10.01 7.81
CA SER A 152 20.54 -9.65 6.76
C SER A 152 19.91 -9.26 5.43
N VAL A 153 18.61 -9.59 5.23
CA VAL A 153 17.84 -9.18 4.04
C VAL A 153 17.05 -7.92 4.38
N ASP A 154 17.30 -6.83 3.65
CA ASP A 154 16.45 -5.64 3.66
C ASP A 154 15.43 -5.75 2.52
N ALA A 155 14.15 -5.84 2.86
CA ALA A 155 13.02 -5.80 1.93
C ALA A 155 12.77 -4.40 1.37
N GLY A 156 13.42 -3.37 1.93
CA GLY A 156 13.35 -1.99 1.49
C GLY A 156 12.04 -1.28 1.90
N PRO A 157 11.61 -0.26 1.14
CA PRO A 157 10.55 0.64 1.56
C PRO A 157 9.23 -0.10 1.75
N THR A 158 8.72 -0.10 2.99
CA THR A 158 7.61 -0.96 3.43
C THR A 158 6.68 -0.21 4.37
N GLY A 159 5.41 -0.60 4.37
CA GLY A 159 4.40 -0.09 5.29
C GLY A 159 3.86 1.28 4.90
N GLY A 160 3.21 1.93 5.87
CA GLY A 160 2.50 3.19 5.69
C GLY A 160 1.16 3.01 4.98
N ARG A 161 0.21 3.90 5.30
CA ARG A 161 -1.14 3.92 4.74
C ARG A 161 -1.22 4.78 3.50
N MET A 162 -2.39 4.78 2.86
CA MET A 162 -2.58 5.20 1.46
C MET A 162 -1.82 4.28 0.48
N TRP A 163 -1.69 4.72 -0.78
CA TRP A 163 -0.96 4.00 -1.83
C TRP A 163 0.54 4.32 -1.89
N ASP A 164 0.99 5.40 -1.24
CA ASP A 164 2.37 5.93 -1.24
C ASP A 164 3.04 5.91 0.15
N GLY A 165 2.41 5.23 1.11
CA GLY A 165 2.90 5.11 2.48
C GLY A 165 2.82 6.38 3.33
N ARG A 166 2.30 7.51 2.81
CA ARG A 166 2.45 8.86 3.41
C ARG A 166 1.77 9.10 4.77
N ALA A 167 1.06 8.12 5.32
CA ALA A 167 0.43 8.21 6.65
C ALA A 167 0.94 7.06 7.52
N GLY A 168 1.55 7.36 8.66
CA GLY A 168 2.10 6.37 9.58
C GLY A 168 1.01 5.58 10.31
N SER A 169 -0.08 6.24 10.70
CA SER A 169 -1.17 5.65 11.51
C SER A 169 -2.53 5.68 10.82
N ALA A 170 -3.52 4.96 11.37
CA ALA A 170 -4.88 4.99 10.82
C ALA A 170 -5.59 6.31 11.15
N HIS A 171 -5.28 6.94 12.28
CA HIS A 171 -5.79 8.28 12.60
C HIS A 171 -5.18 9.38 11.71
N GLU A 172 -3.91 9.26 11.32
CA GLU A 172 -3.30 10.14 10.31
C GLU A 172 -3.93 9.90 8.93
N GLN A 173 -4.11 8.64 8.52
CA GLN A 173 -4.80 8.32 7.27
C GLN A 173 -6.21 8.90 7.24
N ALA A 174 -6.97 8.78 8.32
CA ALA A 174 -8.33 9.30 8.44
C ALA A 174 -8.39 10.84 8.41
N ALA A 175 -7.33 11.52 8.82
CA ALA A 175 -7.22 12.98 8.76
C ALA A 175 -7.05 13.53 7.32
N LEU A 176 -6.45 12.76 6.40
CA LEU A 176 -6.13 13.25 5.06
C LEU A 176 -7.38 13.54 4.19
N PRO A 177 -8.38 12.63 4.06
CA PRO A 177 -9.58 12.90 3.25
C PRO A 177 -10.41 14.07 3.77
N LEU A 178 -10.39 14.34 5.08
CA LEU A 178 -11.11 15.45 5.69
C LEU A 178 -10.67 16.80 5.10
N LEU A 179 -9.38 17.00 4.85
CA LEU A 179 -8.81 18.27 4.36
C LEU A 179 -8.52 18.29 2.85
N SER A 180 -8.49 17.11 2.21
CA SER A 180 -8.23 16.96 0.78
C SER A 180 -9.33 17.62 -0.08
N PRO A 181 -9.00 18.57 -0.97
CA PRO A 181 -9.98 19.34 -1.76
C PRO A 181 -10.73 18.47 -2.80
N ALA A 182 -10.17 17.31 -3.13
CA ALA A 182 -10.78 16.33 -4.03
C ALA A 182 -11.61 15.27 -3.29
N GLU A 183 -11.61 15.27 -1.95
CA GLU A 183 -12.32 14.31 -1.11
C GLU A 183 -13.37 15.04 -0.26
N MET A 184 -13.20 15.21 1.06
CA MET A 184 -14.22 15.87 1.89
C MET A 184 -14.11 17.41 1.88
N ALA A 185 -12.97 17.95 1.39
CA ALA A 185 -12.77 19.35 1.03
C ALA A 185 -13.04 20.41 2.11
N ASN A 186 -12.87 20.08 3.40
CA ASN A 186 -12.98 21.07 4.47
C ASN A 186 -11.87 22.12 4.37
N ALA A 187 -12.21 23.38 4.67
CA ALA A 187 -11.27 24.49 4.49
C ALA A 187 -10.08 24.46 5.47
N SER A 188 -10.27 23.89 6.67
CA SER A 188 -9.22 23.74 7.68
C SER A 188 -9.63 22.74 8.77
N VAL A 189 -8.69 22.43 9.68
CA VAL A 189 -8.94 21.65 10.90
C VAL A 189 -10.08 22.27 11.73
N GLU A 190 -10.07 23.60 11.88
CA GLU A 190 -11.11 24.34 12.61
C GLU A 190 -12.48 24.23 11.93
N ASP A 191 -12.55 24.06 10.61
CA ASP A 191 -13.82 23.83 9.91
C ASP A 191 -14.41 22.45 10.23
N VAL A 192 -13.57 21.41 10.22
CA VAL A 192 -13.97 20.05 10.63
C VAL A 192 -14.46 20.07 12.09
N VAL A 193 -13.74 20.75 12.98
CA VAL A 193 -14.09 20.81 14.41
C VAL A 193 -15.37 21.58 14.66
N ARG A 194 -15.60 22.71 13.97
CA ARG A 194 -16.89 23.44 14.03
C ARG A 194 -18.07 22.60 13.56
N LYS A 195 -17.85 21.65 12.64
CA LYS A 195 -18.88 20.68 12.21
C LYS A 195 -19.08 19.62 13.27
N LEU A 196 -18.01 18.97 13.75
CA LEU A 196 -18.03 17.97 14.83
C LEU A 196 -18.76 18.48 16.08
N GLU A 197 -18.51 19.73 16.51
CA GLU A 197 -19.16 20.32 17.69
C GLU A 197 -20.69 20.49 17.53
N ARG A 198 -21.18 20.56 16.30
CA ARG A 198 -22.61 20.72 15.97
C ARG A 198 -23.33 19.39 15.71
N THR A 199 -22.63 18.27 15.72
CA THR A 199 -23.23 16.95 15.51
C THR A 199 -24.06 16.50 16.71
N ALA A 200 -25.00 15.58 16.48
CA ALA A 200 -25.78 14.97 17.56
C ALA A 200 -24.93 14.19 18.58
N TYR A 201 -23.70 13.80 18.22
CA TYR A 201 -22.77 13.04 19.05
C TYR A 201 -21.62 13.88 19.63
N ALA A 202 -21.67 15.21 19.51
CA ALA A 202 -20.70 16.10 20.16
C ALA A 202 -20.69 15.95 21.70
N GLY A 203 -21.80 15.51 22.30
CA GLY A 203 -21.90 15.13 23.71
C GLY A 203 -21.08 13.87 24.03
N ASP A 204 -21.05 12.89 23.13
CA ASP A 204 -20.27 11.65 23.29
C ASP A 204 -18.76 11.95 23.23
N MET A 205 -18.33 12.89 22.38
CA MET A 205 -16.92 13.33 22.34
C MET A 205 -16.50 13.98 23.67
N ARG A 206 -17.32 14.86 24.24
CA ARG A 206 -17.07 15.43 25.58
C ARG A 206 -17.06 14.35 26.66
N ALA A 207 -18.00 13.40 26.59
CA ALA A 207 -18.07 12.27 27.50
C ALA A 207 -16.87 11.32 27.39
N ALA A 208 -16.20 11.24 26.23
CA ALA A 208 -15.02 10.42 26.00
C ALA A 208 -13.71 11.12 26.41
N PHE A 209 -13.52 12.38 26.00
CA PHE A 209 -12.23 13.08 26.06
C PHE A 209 -12.15 14.24 27.08
N GLY A 210 -13.28 14.67 27.65
CA GLY A 210 -13.37 15.86 28.51
C GLY A 210 -14.23 16.96 27.88
N ASP A 211 -14.90 17.77 28.70
CA ASP A 211 -15.77 18.86 28.22
C ASP A 211 -14.97 19.93 27.45
N GLU A 212 -13.68 20.05 27.75
CA GLU A 212 -12.70 20.93 27.14
C GLU A 212 -12.19 20.45 25.76
N VAL A 213 -12.58 19.27 25.27
CA VAL A 213 -12.03 18.69 24.02
C VAL A 213 -12.17 19.63 22.82
N PHE A 214 -13.24 20.43 22.75
CA PHE A 214 -13.50 21.40 21.68
C PHE A 214 -12.81 22.76 21.89
N ALA A 215 -12.17 23.01 23.04
CA ALA A 215 -11.46 24.26 23.30
C ALA A 215 -10.14 24.38 22.52
N ASP A 216 -9.52 23.26 22.16
CA ASP A 216 -8.43 23.19 21.18
C ASP A 216 -8.89 22.38 19.95
N PRO A 217 -9.05 23.03 18.77
CA PRO A 217 -9.38 22.33 17.53
C PRO A 217 -8.37 21.24 17.16
N LYS A 218 -7.09 21.38 17.49
CA LYS A 218 -6.09 20.35 17.18
C LYS A 218 -6.33 19.10 18.03
N MET A 219 -6.63 19.26 19.32
CA MET A 219 -7.03 18.16 20.19
C MET A 219 -8.32 17.48 19.71
N ALA A 220 -9.39 18.24 19.41
CA ALA A 220 -10.65 17.69 18.90
C ALA A 220 -10.47 16.89 17.62
N PHE A 221 -9.64 17.39 16.69
CA PHE A 221 -9.35 16.71 15.43
C PHE A 221 -8.52 15.43 15.63
N ARG A 222 -7.50 15.45 16.50
CA ARG A 222 -6.75 14.24 16.87
C ARG A 222 -7.63 13.21 17.60
N ALA A 223 -8.55 13.67 18.46
CA ALA A 223 -9.51 12.81 19.15
C ALA A 223 -10.50 12.13 18.19
N ALA A 224 -11.00 12.85 17.17
CA ALA A 224 -11.80 12.29 16.09
C ALA A 224 -11.01 11.26 15.26
N GLY A 225 -9.75 11.56 14.93
CA GLY A 225 -8.85 10.61 14.27
C GLY A 225 -8.62 9.33 15.08
N LEU A 226 -8.36 9.43 16.38
CA LEU A 226 -8.20 8.27 17.27
C LEU A 226 -9.47 7.42 17.35
N ALA A 227 -10.65 8.04 17.37
CA ALA A 227 -11.91 7.32 17.32
C ALA A 227 -12.08 6.55 15.98
N LEU A 228 -11.79 7.20 14.85
CA LEU A 228 -11.79 6.57 13.52
C LEU A 228 -10.78 5.41 13.40
N GLU A 229 -9.62 5.52 14.04
CA GLU A 229 -8.65 4.42 14.15
C GLU A 229 -9.21 3.26 14.97
N ALA A 230 -9.72 3.52 16.16
CA ALA A 230 -10.29 2.49 17.02
C ALA A 230 -11.48 1.75 16.37
N PHE A 231 -12.29 2.45 15.58
CA PHE A 231 -13.34 1.83 14.79
C PHE A 231 -12.77 0.90 13.68
N GLN A 232 -11.74 1.35 12.96
CA GLN A 232 -11.04 0.54 11.96
C GLN A 232 -10.29 -0.67 12.55
N GLN A 233 -10.10 -0.70 13.87
CA GLN A 233 -9.62 -1.85 14.64
C GLN A 233 -10.76 -2.80 15.09
N SER A 234 -11.96 -2.70 14.52
CA SER A 234 -13.04 -3.68 14.77
C SER A 234 -12.81 -4.99 14.00
N PRO A 235 -12.62 -6.15 14.67
CA PRO A 235 -12.36 -7.42 13.98
C PRO A 235 -13.51 -7.85 13.07
N THR A 236 -14.75 -7.65 13.50
CA THR A 236 -15.96 -8.07 12.76
C THR A 236 -16.17 -7.27 11.49
N ASP A 237 -15.79 -5.99 11.48
CA ASP A 237 -15.97 -5.10 10.34
C ASP A 237 -14.79 -5.20 9.36
N PHE A 238 -13.54 -5.16 9.87
CA PHE A 238 -12.34 -4.89 9.07
C PHE A 238 -11.42 -6.10 8.85
N TYR A 239 -11.43 -7.11 9.71
CA TYR A 239 -10.57 -8.29 9.56
C TYR A 239 -11.22 -9.60 10.06
N PRO A 240 -12.39 -9.99 9.49
CA PRO A 240 -13.14 -11.14 9.99
C PRO A 240 -12.52 -12.51 9.66
N PHE A 241 -11.59 -12.58 8.68
CA PHE A 241 -10.95 -13.83 8.20
C PHE A 241 -11.99 -14.92 7.91
N SER A 242 -13.04 -14.56 7.16
CA SER A 242 -14.26 -15.37 7.00
C SER A 242 -14.35 -16.10 5.65
N SER A 243 -13.36 -15.91 4.79
CA SER A 243 -13.39 -16.39 3.41
C SER A 243 -13.34 -17.92 3.27
N LYS A 244 -13.66 -18.43 2.08
CA LYS A 244 -13.50 -19.86 1.77
C LYS A 244 -12.06 -20.32 1.97
N TYR A 245 -11.08 -19.49 1.62
CA TYR A 245 -9.67 -19.80 1.85
C TYR A 245 -9.35 -19.88 3.35
N ASP A 246 -9.88 -18.96 4.15
CA ASP A 246 -9.73 -19.01 5.61
C ASP A 246 -10.41 -20.24 6.24
N ALA A 247 -11.49 -20.75 5.64
CA ALA A 247 -12.10 -22.02 6.04
C ALA A 247 -11.23 -23.23 5.62
N ALA A 248 -10.60 -23.19 4.44
CA ALA A 248 -9.67 -24.23 3.98
C ALA A 248 -8.40 -24.29 4.85
N LEU A 249 -7.80 -23.14 5.19
CA LEU A 249 -6.68 -23.03 6.13
C LEU A 249 -7.00 -23.54 7.55
N ARG A 250 -8.29 -23.67 7.91
CA ARG A 250 -8.77 -24.25 9.18
C ARG A 250 -9.16 -25.73 9.06
N GLY A 251 -9.03 -26.35 7.89
CA GLY A 251 -9.53 -27.71 7.61
C GLY A 251 -11.06 -27.82 7.62
N LYS A 252 -11.79 -26.70 7.52
CA LYS A 252 -13.27 -26.64 7.58
C LYS A 252 -13.93 -26.63 6.19
N ALA A 253 -13.16 -26.43 5.13
CA ALA A 253 -13.61 -26.49 3.74
C ALA A 253 -12.50 -27.09 2.86
N ALA A 254 -12.88 -27.57 1.67
CA ALA A 254 -11.94 -27.97 0.64
C ALA A 254 -11.94 -26.95 -0.51
N LEU A 255 -10.74 -26.67 -1.05
CA LEU A 255 -10.63 -25.98 -2.32
C LEU A 255 -11.00 -26.92 -3.46
N SER A 256 -11.69 -26.40 -4.48
CA SER A 256 -12.01 -27.16 -5.69
C SER A 256 -10.74 -27.43 -6.51
N PRO A 257 -10.75 -28.40 -7.44
CA PRO A 257 -9.60 -28.64 -8.32
C PRO A 257 -9.15 -27.42 -9.12
N ALA A 258 -10.05 -26.49 -9.45
CA ALA A 258 -9.69 -25.23 -10.13
C ALA A 258 -9.05 -24.21 -9.17
N GLU A 259 -9.58 -24.08 -7.96
CA GLU A 259 -9.01 -23.22 -6.92
C GLU A 259 -7.62 -23.69 -6.48
N MET A 260 -7.40 -25.01 -6.38
CA MET A 260 -6.07 -25.58 -6.10
C MET A 260 -5.06 -25.35 -7.21
N ARG A 261 -5.47 -25.46 -8.50
CA ARG A 261 -4.59 -25.08 -9.62
C ARG A 261 -4.27 -23.58 -9.59
N GLY A 262 -5.26 -22.74 -9.28
CA GLY A 262 -5.07 -21.30 -9.15
C GLY A 262 -4.07 -20.92 -8.06
N LEU A 263 -4.17 -21.55 -6.88
CA LEU A 263 -3.21 -21.38 -5.79
C LEU A 263 -1.80 -21.85 -6.21
N ALA A 264 -1.68 -23.01 -6.86
CA ALA A 264 -0.39 -23.50 -7.33
C ALA A 264 0.27 -22.56 -8.36
N LEU A 265 -0.52 -22.00 -9.28
CA LEU A 265 -0.05 -21.02 -10.27
C LEU A 265 0.31 -19.66 -9.64
N PHE A 266 -0.39 -19.27 -8.58
CA PHE A 266 -0.14 -18.06 -7.80
C PHE A 266 1.19 -18.15 -7.03
N ASN A 267 1.50 -19.32 -6.47
CA ASN A 267 2.73 -19.56 -5.71
C ASN A 267 3.95 -19.89 -6.60
N ALA A 268 3.75 -20.40 -7.82
CA ALA A 268 4.84 -20.87 -8.66
C ALA A 268 5.69 -19.70 -9.22
N GLU A 269 6.96 -19.67 -8.82
CA GLU A 269 7.99 -18.67 -9.18
C GLU A 269 8.24 -18.57 -10.70
N ASP A 270 8.15 -19.69 -11.42
CA ASP A 270 8.30 -19.77 -12.87
C ASP A 270 7.01 -19.41 -13.65
N LYS A 271 5.96 -19.00 -12.93
CA LYS A 271 4.60 -18.81 -13.44
C LYS A 271 3.99 -17.48 -13.02
N GLY A 272 3.16 -17.47 -11.98
CA GLY A 272 2.52 -16.26 -11.50
C GLY A 272 3.44 -15.43 -10.63
N ASN A 273 4.33 -16.10 -9.88
CA ASN A 273 5.18 -15.54 -8.82
C ASN A 273 4.45 -14.53 -7.92
N CYS A 274 3.13 -14.67 -7.75
CA CYS A 274 2.32 -13.66 -7.08
C CYS A 274 2.62 -13.64 -5.58
N ALA A 275 2.94 -14.80 -5.02
CA ALA A 275 3.24 -14.97 -3.60
C ALA A 275 4.53 -14.27 -3.13
N SER A 276 5.43 -13.84 -4.03
CA SER A 276 6.65 -13.09 -3.66
C SER A 276 6.34 -11.73 -3.03
N CYS A 277 5.24 -11.08 -3.43
CA CYS A 277 4.73 -9.86 -2.80
C CYS A 277 3.37 -10.07 -2.11
N HIS A 278 2.56 -11.01 -2.58
CA HIS A 278 1.21 -11.27 -2.05
C HIS A 278 1.15 -12.59 -1.27
N ILE A 279 1.97 -12.68 -0.21
CA ILE A 279 2.18 -13.88 0.62
C ILE A 279 0.87 -14.62 0.92
N SER A 280 0.76 -15.85 0.41
CA SER A 280 -0.43 -16.70 0.54
C SER A 280 -0.40 -17.66 1.72
N GLU A 281 0.76 -17.83 2.36
CA GLU A 281 0.95 -18.82 3.43
C GLU A 281 0.68 -18.22 4.81
N ARG A 282 0.45 -19.10 5.79
CA ARG A 282 0.42 -18.65 7.20
C ARG A 282 1.82 -18.20 7.59
N THR A 283 1.91 -17.13 8.35
CA THR A 283 3.17 -16.73 9.00
C THR A 283 3.64 -17.80 9.98
N PRO A 284 4.93 -17.84 10.36
CA PRO A 284 5.47 -18.87 11.26
C PRO A 284 4.80 -18.94 12.65
N ASP A 285 4.27 -17.82 13.15
CA ASP A 285 3.48 -17.73 14.39
C ASP A 285 2.01 -18.17 14.22
N GLY A 286 1.61 -18.54 13.00
CA GLY A 286 0.31 -19.11 12.67
C GLY A 286 -0.77 -18.10 12.29
N ALA A 287 -0.46 -16.80 12.20
CA ALA A 287 -1.39 -15.79 11.70
C ALA A 287 -1.76 -16.07 10.23
N PHE A 288 -2.90 -15.51 9.81
CA PHE A 288 -3.49 -15.79 8.51
C PHE A 288 -2.89 -14.84 7.46
N PRO A 289 -2.60 -15.33 6.24
CA PRO A 289 -2.01 -14.53 5.17
C PRO A 289 -2.83 -13.27 4.90
N LEU A 290 -2.15 -12.13 4.82
CA LEU A 290 -2.78 -10.87 4.40
C LEU A 290 -2.74 -10.68 2.88
N PHE A 291 -2.09 -11.58 2.14
CA PHE A 291 -1.87 -11.47 0.69
C PHE A 291 -1.19 -10.14 0.31
N SER A 292 -0.22 -9.74 1.11
CA SER A 292 0.61 -8.56 0.96
C SER A 292 1.80 -8.64 1.92
N ASP A 293 2.98 -8.31 1.43
CA ASP A 293 4.19 -7.89 2.17
C ASP A 293 4.05 -6.47 2.77
N PHE A 294 3.19 -5.64 2.16
CA PHE A 294 3.08 -4.18 2.34
C PHE A 294 4.32 -3.40 1.89
N GLY A 295 5.19 -4.02 1.08
CA GLY A 295 6.30 -3.36 0.39
C GLY A 295 5.81 -2.33 -0.63
N GLN A 296 6.74 -1.53 -1.17
CA GLN A 296 6.46 -0.48 -2.14
C GLN A 296 7.13 -0.83 -3.48
N ILE A 297 6.35 -0.95 -4.55
CA ILE A 297 6.80 -1.54 -5.82
C ILE A 297 6.30 -0.77 -7.05
N ALA A 298 7.17 -0.61 -8.06
CA ALA A 298 6.81 0.02 -9.33
C ALA A 298 6.49 -1.03 -10.39
N LEU A 299 5.21 -1.29 -10.62
CA LEU A 299 4.74 -2.28 -11.59
C LEU A 299 4.65 -1.77 -13.04
N GLY A 300 4.76 -0.45 -13.25
CA GLY A 300 4.60 0.16 -14.58
C GLY A 300 3.19 0.01 -15.14
N VAL A 301 2.16 0.18 -14.30
CA VAL A 301 0.73 0.18 -14.69
C VAL A 301 0.49 1.28 -15.75
N PRO A 302 -0.32 1.02 -16.80
CA PRO A 302 -0.51 2.00 -17.88
C PRO A 302 -1.33 3.22 -17.44
N ARG A 303 -1.09 4.35 -18.12
CA ARG A 303 -1.71 5.65 -17.80
C ARG A 303 -3.21 5.67 -18.02
N ASN A 304 -3.96 5.93 -16.95
CA ASN A 304 -5.40 6.18 -17.04
C ASN A 304 -5.68 7.59 -17.60
N ARG A 305 -5.68 7.70 -18.93
CA ARG A 305 -5.95 8.96 -19.67
C ARG A 305 -7.38 9.48 -19.57
N LYS A 306 -8.25 8.83 -18.79
CA LYS A 306 -9.61 9.31 -18.50
C LYS A 306 -9.66 10.22 -17.27
N LEU A 307 -8.65 10.18 -16.40
CA LEU A 307 -8.59 11.01 -15.20
C LEU A 307 -8.30 12.46 -15.56
N ALA A 308 -8.98 13.40 -14.90
CA ALA A 308 -8.82 14.83 -15.11
C ALA A 308 -7.38 15.32 -14.85
N ALA A 309 -6.71 14.77 -13.82
CA ALA A 309 -5.30 15.07 -13.53
C ALA A 309 -4.37 14.69 -14.69
N ASN A 310 -4.70 13.62 -15.44
CA ASN A 310 -3.89 13.14 -16.56
C ASN A 310 -4.19 13.86 -17.89
N ALA A 311 -5.06 14.88 -17.89
CA ALA A 311 -5.24 15.80 -19.01
C ALA A 311 -4.03 16.75 -19.17
N ASP A 312 -3.33 17.04 -18.07
CA ASP A 312 -1.98 17.56 -18.11
C ASP A 312 -1.03 16.41 -18.52
N PRO A 313 -0.27 16.54 -19.63
CA PRO A 313 0.68 15.52 -20.05
C PRO A 313 1.93 15.46 -19.17
N ASP A 314 2.26 16.52 -18.43
CA ASP A 314 3.45 16.61 -17.58
C ASP A 314 3.17 16.16 -16.13
N TYR A 315 1.89 16.04 -15.74
CA TYR A 315 1.49 15.46 -14.45
C TYR A 315 1.73 13.95 -14.42
N HIS A 316 2.48 13.47 -13.43
CA HIS A 316 2.65 12.06 -13.14
C HIS A 316 2.43 11.81 -11.65
N ASP A 317 1.61 10.81 -11.32
CA ASP A 317 1.56 10.26 -9.97
C ASP A 317 2.72 9.26 -9.82
N MET A 318 3.76 9.68 -9.10
CA MET A 318 4.98 8.90 -8.91
C MET A 318 4.99 8.19 -7.55
N GLY A 319 3.83 8.08 -6.89
CA GLY A 319 3.67 7.29 -5.67
C GLY A 319 4.47 7.84 -4.51
N VAL A 320 5.42 7.06 -3.98
CA VAL A 320 6.24 7.43 -2.81
C VAL A 320 7.01 8.74 -3.04
N CYS A 321 7.64 8.96 -4.19
CA CYS A 321 8.39 10.22 -4.42
C CYS A 321 7.49 11.44 -4.74
N GLY A 322 6.16 11.29 -4.72
CA GLY A 322 5.21 12.38 -4.88
C GLY A 322 4.38 12.33 -6.17
N PRO A 323 3.74 13.44 -6.59
CA PRO A 323 3.76 14.78 -5.97
C PRO A 323 2.85 14.91 -4.75
N ILE A 324 2.02 13.89 -4.46
CA ILE A 324 1.07 13.91 -3.33
C ILE A 324 1.79 13.72 -1.98
N ARG A 325 2.79 12.83 -1.97
CA ARG A 325 3.76 12.70 -0.87
C ARG A 325 4.90 13.70 -1.09
N THR A 326 5.39 14.35 -0.03
CA THR A 326 6.31 15.50 -0.14
C THR A 326 7.60 15.35 0.65
N ASP A 327 7.64 14.45 1.63
CA ASP A 327 8.79 14.10 2.46
C ASP A 327 9.83 13.25 1.72
N MET A 328 9.42 12.51 0.68
CA MET A 328 10.26 11.58 -0.10
C MET A 328 10.60 12.07 -1.52
N LYS A 329 10.35 13.36 -1.82
CA LYS A 329 10.52 13.95 -3.16
C LYS A 329 11.95 13.90 -3.71
N ASP A 330 12.94 13.86 -2.81
CA ASP A 330 14.37 13.92 -3.14
C ASP A 330 14.99 12.52 -3.30
N HIS A 331 14.15 11.46 -3.26
CA HIS A 331 14.50 10.04 -3.46
C HIS A 331 14.04 9.54 -4.84
N PRO A 332 14.83 9.75 -5.92
CA PRO A 332 14.45 9.34 -7.28
C PRO A 332 14.24 7.83 -7.44
N GLU A 333 14.89 7.00 -6.62
CA GLU A 333 14.72 5.55 -6.54
C GLU A 333 13.32 5.12 -6.07
N TYR A 334 12.59 5.99 -5.37
CA TYR A 334 11.22 5.74 -4.92
C TYR A 334 10.14 6.20 -5.91
N CYS A 335 10.53 6.78 -7.05
CA CYS A 335 9.57 7.24 -8.05
C CYS A 335 8.92 6.07 -8.80
N GLY A 336 7.59 6.06 -8.79
CA GLY A 336 6.74 5.01 -9.35
C GLY A 336 6.42 3.88 -8.38
N LEU A 337 6.99 3.88 -7.16
CA LEU A 337 6.66 2.88 -6.14
C LEU A 337 5.29 3.15 -5.54
N PHE A 338 4.45 2.12 -5.47
CA PHE A 338 3.20 2.12 -4.74
C PHE A 338 3.08 0.88 -3.86
N ARG A 339 2.38 1.00 -2.74
CA ARG A 339 2.24 -0.08 -1.77
C ARG A 339 1.50 -1.29 -2.36
N THR A 340 2.06 -2.47 -2.17
CA THR A 340 1.37 -3.74 -2.40
C THR A 340 0.05 -3.75 -1.60
N PRO A 341 -1.11 -3.95 -2.23
CA PRO A 341 -2.38 -4.05 -1.53
C PRO A 341 -2.67 -5.51 -1.12
N SER A 342 -3.41 -5.69 -0.01
CA SER A 342 -4.02 -6.99 0.29
C SER A 342 -4.94 -7.44 -0.85
N LEU A 343 -4.83 -8.72 -1.24
CA LEU A 343 -5.75 -9.34 -2.21
C LEU A 343 -7.02 -9.92 -1.55
N ARG A 344 -7.20 -9.76 -0.24
CA ARG A 344 -8.46 -10.15 0.42
C ARG A 344 -9.60 -9.28 -0.11
N ASN A 345 -10.73 -9.90 -0.44
CA ASN A 345 -11.86 -9.26 -1.14
C ASN A 345 -11.51 -8.62 -2.51
N VAL A 346 -10.40 -9.00 -3.15
CA VAL A 346 -10.04 -8.44 -4.48
C VAL A 346 -11.09 -8.69 -5.55
N ALA A 347 -11.86 -9.78 -5.44
CA ALA A 347 -12.85 -10.19 -6.43
C ALA A 347 -14.14 -9.35 -6.44
N VAL A 348 -14.48 -8.64 -5.36
CA VAL A 348 -15.66 -7.74 -5.32
C VAL A 348 -15.33 -6.33 -5.83
N ARG A 349 -14.05 -6.03 -6.10
CA ARG A 349 -13.62 -4.73 -6.62
C ARG A 349 -14.05 -4.54 -8.07
N GLN A 350 -14.46 -3.32 -8.41
CA GLN A 350 -14.82 -2.92 -9.77
C GLN A 350 -13.78 -2.01 -10.44
N SER A 351 -12.73 -1.60 -9.70
CA SER A 351 -11.63 -0.74 -10.14
C SER A 351 -10.31 -1.20 -9.49
N PHE A 352 -9.23 -1.27 -10.28
CA PHE A 352 -7.97 -1.92 -9.92
C PHE A 352 -6.73 -1.04 -10.22
N PHE A 353 -5.65 -1.28 -9.46
CA PHE A 353 -4.45 -0.43 -9.35
C PHE A 353 -4.71 0.99 -8.81
N HIS A 354 -3.63 1.71 -8.48
CA HIS A 354 -3.70 3.03 -7.84
C HIS A 354 -4.44 4.09 -8.68
N ASN A 355 -4.42 3.98 -10.01
CA ASN A 355 -5.09 4.90 -10.94
C ASN A 355 -6.42 4.37 -11.49
N GLY A 356 -6.87 3.19 -11.06
CA GLY A 356 -8.17 2.62 -11.46
C GLY A 356 -8.29 2.25 -12.95
N VAL A 357 -7.18 2.05 -13.67
CA VAL A 357 -7.19 1.87 -15.13
C VAL A 357 -7.89 0.58 -15.60
N PHE A 358 -7.95 -0.46 -14.76
CA PHE A 358 -8.61 -1.72 -15.09
C PHE A 358 -9.88 -1.94 -14.26
N HIS A 359 -10.82 -2.68 -14.85
CA HIS A 359 -12.15 -2.98 -14.30
C HIS A 359 -12.51 -4.48 -14.47
N SER A 360 -11.52 -5.37 -14.31
CA SER A 360 -11.69 -6.83 -14.30
C SER A 360 -10.45 -7.47 -13.68
N LEU A 361 -10.67 -8.42 -12.75
CA LEU A 361 -9.61 -9.17 -12.09
C LEU A 361 -8.78 -9.99 -13.09
N GLU A 362 -9.43 -10.60 -14.08
CA GLU A 362 -8.75 -11.33 -15.15
C GLU A 362 -7.89 -10.40 -16.03
N GLU A 363 -8.28 -9.14 -16.23
CA GLU A 363 -7.45 -8.18 -16.98
C GLU A 363 -6.23 -7.73 -16.18
N VAL A 364 -6.35 -7.62 -14.84
CA VAL A 364 -5.20 -7.40 -13.94
C VAL A 364 -4.22 -8.56 -14.03
N ILE A 365 -4.66 -9.81 -13.84
CA ILE A 365 -3.78 -10.98 -13.93
C ILE A 365 -3.15 -11.11 -15.32
N ARG A 366 -3.91 -10.77 -16.38
CA ARG A 366 -3.40 -10.73 -17.75
C ARG A 366 -2.34 -9.65 -17.95
N PHE A 367 -2.47 -8.49 -17.30
CA PHE A 367 -1.42 -7.46 -17.29
C PHE A 367 -0.11 -8.03 -16.73
N TYR A 368 -0.12 -8.66 -15.54
CA TYR A 368 1.08 -9.32 -15.00
C TYR A 368 1.67 -10.36 -15.98
N ALA A 369 0.82 -11.22 -16.56
CA ALA A 369 1.26 -12.28 -17.47
C ALA A 369 1.78 -11.81 -18.84
N GLN A 370 1.44 -10.59 -19.26
CA GLN A 370 1.65 -10.09 -20.64
C GLN A 370 2.25 -8.68 -20.73
N ARG A 371 2.64 -8.03 -19.62
CA ARG A 371 3.17 -6.65 -19.60
C ARG A 371 4.29 -6.46 -20.63
N ASP A 372 5.27 -7.34 -20.56
CA ASP A 372 6.54 -7.22 -21.31
C ASP A 372 6.52 -8.03 -22.62
N THR A 373 5.69 -9.09 -22.70
CA THR A 373 5.54 -9.89 -23.92
C THR A 373 4.59 -9.27 -24.93
N ALA A 374 3.59 -8.51 -24.49
CA ALA A 374 2.62 -7.82 -25.35
C ALA A 374 2.38 -6.35 -24.94
N PRO A 375 3.42 -5.50 -24.83
CA PRO A 375 3.31 -4.12 -24.33
C PRO A 375 2.34 -3.27 -25.17
N GLN A 376 2.16 -3.58 -26.46
CA GLN A 376 1.17 -2.95 -27.35
C GLN A 376 -0.30 -3.11 -26.92
N ARG A 377 -0.60 -4.02 -25.97
CA ARG A 377 -1.93 -4.18 -25.38
C ARG A 377 -2.19 -3.16 -24.26
N TRP A 378 -1.14 -2.76 -23.56
CA TRP A 378 -1.24 -2.04 -22.29
C TRP A 378 -0.96 -0.55 -22.46
N TYR A 379 0.06 -0.21 -23.22
CA TYR A 379 0.58 1.15 -23.32
C TYR A 379 0.23 1.83 -24.64
N ALA A 380 0.11 3.15 -24.61
CA ALA A 380 -0.14 3.94 -25.80
C ALA A 380 1.03 3.89 -26.80
N ARG A 381 0.73 4.33 -28.03
CA ARG A 381 1.75 4.60 -29.05
C ARG A 381 2.11 6.08 -29.03
N GLY A 382 3.41 6.37 -29.16
CA GLY A 382 3.92 7.72 -29.34
C GLY A 382 3.63 8.26 -30.74
N LYS A 383 4.03 9.51 -30.98
CA LYS A 383 3.89 10.19 -32.29
C LYS A 383 4.64 9.48 -33.43
N ASP A 384 5.66 8.68 -33.10
CA ASP A 384 6.42 7.84 -34.03
C ASP A 384 5.77 6.46 -34.31
N GLY A 385 4.57 6.21 -33.76
CA GLY A 385 3.84 4.95 -33.90
C GLY A 385 4.38 3.80 -33.04
N LYS A 386 5.49 3.97 -32.31
CA LYS A 386 6.03 2.94 -31.40
C LYS A 386 5.26 2.93 -30.10
N VAL A 387 5.12 1.75 -29.50
CA VAL A 387 4.61 1.60 -28.13
C VAL A 387 5.56 2.32 -27.17
N GLN A 388 5.02 3.00 -26.17
CA GLN A 388 5.76 3.67 -25.12
C GLN A 388 5.54 2.91 -23.80
N PRO A 389 6.39 1.93 -23.42
CA PRO A 389 6.23 1.22 -22.16
C PRO A 389 6.22 2.17 -20.96
N TYR A 390 5.49 1.79 -19.91
CA TYR A 390 5.42 2.52 -18.64
C TYR A 390 4.98 3.98 -18.80
N ASP A 391 3.97 4.21 -19.65
CA ASP A 391 3.48 5.53 -20.08
C ASP A 391 2.80 6.39 -19.01
N ASP A 392 2.80 5.95 -17.74
CA ASP A 392 2.39 6.74 -16.56
C ASP A 392 3.58 7.18 -15.68
N LEU A 393 4.82 6.83 -16.03
CA LEU A 393 6.03 7.20 -15.29
C LEU A 393 7.05 7.93 -16.22
N PRO A 394 7.68 9.03 -15.79
CA PRO A 394 8.73 9.68 -16.59
C PRO A 394 9.91 8.75 -16.89
N ALA A 395 10.43 8.82 -18.12
CA ALA A 395 11.45 7.90 -18.64
C ALA A 395 12.72 7.78 -17.78
N GLN A 396 13.10 8.85 -17.06
CA GLN A 396 14.25 8.84 -16.15
C GLN A 396 14.10 7.88 -14.95
N TYR A 397 12.88 7.53 -14.57
CA TYR A 397 12.58 6.61 -13.46
C TYR A 397 12.23 5.19 -13.93
N HIS A 398 12.34 4.89 -15.23
CA HIS A 398 12.04 3.54 -15.75
C HIS A 398 12.97 2.44 -15.22
N ALA A 399 14.13 2.82 -14.66
CA ALA A 399 15.02 1.91 -13.95
C ALA A 399 14.43 1.35 -12.64
N ASN A 400 13.43 2.02 -12.06
CA ASN A 400 12.77 1.58 -10.83
C ASN A 400 11.70 0.50 -11.08
N ILE A 401 11.31 0.27 -12.34
CA ILE A 401 10.25 -0.69 -12.69
C ILE A 401 10.70 -2.11 -12.38
N ASN A 402 9.90 -2.86 -11.60
CA ASN A 402 10.19 -4.26 -11.31
C ASN A 402 10.23 -5.11 -12.60
N THR A 403 11.31 -5.87 -12.77
CA THR A 403 11.54 -6.83 -13.86
C THR A 403 11.58 -8.29 -13.40
N ASP A 404 11.42 -8.57 -12.12
CA ASP A 404 11.41 -9.92 -11.57
C ASP A 404 10.16 -10.70 -12.03
N PRO A 405 10.19 -12.06 -12.03
CA PRO A 405 9.05 -12.87 -12.48
C PRO A 405 7.72 -12.43 -11.84
N PRO A 406 6.60 -12.36 -12.58
CA PRO A 406 6.39 -12.86 -13.95
C PRO A 406 6.91 -11.94 -15.08
N PHE A 407 7.59 -10.85 -14.75
CA PHE A 407 8.11 -9.86 -15.69
C PHE A 407 9.47 -10.25 -16.31
N GLY A 408 10.12 -9.32 -16.99
CA GLY A 408 11.47 -9.47 -17.58
C GLY A 408 11.50 -10.26 -18.89
N GLN A 409 10.34 -10.73 -19.36
CA GLN A 409 10.20 -11.46 -20.62
C GLN A 409 10.32 -10.51 -21.83
N LYS A 410 10.83 -11.01 -22.96
CA LYS A 410 11.00 -10.17 -24.17
C LYS A 410 9.68 -9.95 -24.92
N PRO A 411 9.47 -8.80 -25.58
CA PRO A 411 8.35 -8.56 -26.48
C PRO A 411 8.22 -9.65 -27.56
N GLY A 412 7.00 -10.15 -27.77
CA GLY A 412 6.72 -11.30 -28.64
C GLY A 412 7.01 -12.67 -28.02
N GLY A 413 7.50 -12.73 -26.77
CA GLY A 413 7.73 -13.96 -26.03
C GLY A 413 6.44 -14.68 -25.58
N LYS A 414 6.62 -15.86 -24.98
CA LYS A 414 5.50 -16.62 -24.38
C LYS A 414 5.07 -15.92 -23.08
N PRO A 415 3.76 -15.68 -22.84
CA PRO A 415 3.28 -15.12 -21.58
C PRO A 415 3.51 -16.10 -20.41
N ALA A 416 3.70 -15.56 -19.21
CA ALA A 416 3.96 -16.35 -18.01
C ALA A 416 2.77 -17.27 -17.66
N LEU A 417 1.55 -16.76 -17.86
CA LEU A 417 0.28 -17.49 -17.72
C LEU A 417 -0.50 -17.49 -19.03
N SER A 418 -1.05 -18.64 -19.40
CA SER A 418 -2.06 -18.78 -20.46
C SER A 418 -3.45 -18.33 -20.00
N GLU A 419 -4.38 -18.14 -20.93
CA GLU A 419 -5.77 -17.75 -20.62
C GLU A 419 -6.51 -18.76 -19.73
N ALA A 420 -6.13 -20.04 -19.74
CA ALA A 420 -6.69 -21.03 -18.80
C ALA A 420 -6.11 -20.85 -17.39
N GLU A 421 -4.80 -20.65 -17.29
CA GLU A 421 -4.11 -20.40 -16.02
C GLU A 421 -4.55 -19.08 -15.37
N ILE A 422 -4.77 -18.02 -16.17
CA ILE A 422 -5.38 -16.75 -15.71
C ILE A 422 -6.74 -16.98 -15.07
N ARG A 423 -7.61 -17.83 -15.65
CA ARG A 423 -8.92 -18.15 -15.07
C ARG A 423 -8.81 -18.99 -13.80
N ASP A 424 -7.86 -19.92 -13.72
CA ASP A 424 -7.63 -20.70 -12.50
C ASP A 424 -7.12 -19.78 -11.37
N VAL A 425 -6.16 -18.89 -11.62
CA VAL A 425 -5.70 -17.87 -10.64
C VAL A 425 -6.85 -16.96 -10.21
N ALA A 426 -7.67 -16.46 -11.16
CA ALA A 426 -8.85 -15.66 -10.83
C ALA A 426 -9.92 -16.45 -10.06
N THR A 427 -9.98 -17.77 -10.23
CA THR A 427 -10.86 -18.67 -9.46
C THR A 427 -10.34 -18.84 -8.03
N PHE A 428 -9.02 -18.97 -7.85
CA PHE A 428 -8.39 -18.97 -6.53
C PHE A 428 -8.63 -17.63 -5.80
N LEU A 429 -8.37 -16.49 -6.44
CA LEU A 429 -8.53 -15.17 -5.79
C LEU A 429 -9.97 -14.88 -5.35
N ARG A 430 -10.99 -15.45 -6.00
CA ARG A 430 -12.39 -15.40 -5.53
C ARG A 430 -12.60 -16.07 -4.18
N THR A 431 -11.78 -17.07 -3.82
CA THR A 431 -11.85 -17.74 -2.51
C THR A 431 -11.40 -16.87 -1.34
N LEU A 432 -10.78 -15.70 -1.62
CA LEU A 432 -10.34 -14.69 -0.65
C LEU A 432 -11.44 -13.66 -0.32
N THR A 433 -12.65 -13.86 -0.84
CA THR A 433 -13.84 -13.04 -0.53
C THR A 433 -14.41 -13.48 0.81
N ASP A 434 -14.64 -12.52 1.70
CA ASP A 434 -15.28 -12.75 2.99
C ASP A 434 -16.75 -13.16 2.85
N ALA A 435 -17.24 -13.91 3.83
CA ALA A 435 -18.58 -14.49 3.80
C ALA A 435 -19.70 -13.44 3.80
N ASP A 436 -19.47 -12.26 4.40
CA ASP A 436 -20.39 -11.12 4.39
C ASP A 436 -20.36 -10.32 3.07
N GLN A 437 -19.50 -10.70 2.12
CA GLN A 437 -19.29 -10.04 0.84
C GLN A 437 -19.68 -10.93 -0.36
N HIS A 438 -20.22 -12.13 -0.12
CA HIS A 438 -20.65 -13.06 -1.17
C HIS A 438 -21.80 -12.51 -2.04
N ASP A 439 -22.68 -11.68 -1.45
CA ASP A 439 -23.81 -11.04 -2.16
C ASP A 439 -23.43 -9.67 -2.76
N ALA A 440 -22.16 -9.24 -2.66
CA ALA A 440 -21.68 -8.04 -3.31
C ALA A 440 -21.87 -8.16 -4.84
N PRO A 441 -22.35 -7.11 -5.56
CA PRO A 441 -22.71 -7.22 -6.97
C PRO A 441 -21.54 -7.70 -7.85
N ASP A 442 -21.70 -8.89 -8.47
CA ASP A 442 -20.68 -9.45 -9.37
C ASP A 442 -20.32 -8.46 -10.50
N PRO A 443 -19.08 -7.96 -10.54
CA PRO A 443 -18.63 -7.05 -11.60
C PRO A 443 -18.74 -7.66 -13.00
N GLY A 444 -18.72 -9.00 -13.10
CA GLY A 444 -18.91 -9.75 -14.35
C GLY A 444 -20.36 -9.70 -14.86
N ALA A 445 -21.34 -9.84 -13.97
CA ALA A 445 -22.76 -9.80 -14.31
C ALA A 445 -23.22 -8.43 -14.86
N LEU A 446 -22.67 -7.32 -14.34
CA LEU A 446 -22.98 -5.98 -14.84
C LEU A 446 -22.53 -5.79 -16.32
N ARG A 447 -21.48 -6.50 -16.76
CA ARG A 447 -20.98 -6.44 -18.15
C ARG A 447 -21.79 -7.25 -19.14
N THR A 448 -22.51 -8.29 -18.71
CA THR A 448 -23.38 -9.08 -19.62
C THR A 448 -24.72 -8.36 -19.87
N ALA A 449 -25.23 -7.62 -18.88
CA ALA A 449 -26.39 -6.75 -19.05
C ALA A 449 -26.12 -5.62 -20.08
N ALA A 450 -24.94 -4.98 -20.02
CA ALA A 450 -24.54 -3.91 -20.93
C ALA A 450 -24.07 -4.37 -22.33
N ARG A 451 -24.21 -5.66 -22.67
CA ARG A 451 -23.78 -6.26 -23.95
C ARG A 451 -24.88 -7.01 -24.70
N LYS A 452 -26.15 -6.89 -24.31
CA LYS A 452 -27.26 -7.18 -25.22
C LYS A 452 -27.42 -6.00 -26.21
N PRO A 453 -27.59 -6.28 -27.51
CA PRO A 453 -27.74 -5.25 -28.55
C PRO A 453 -29.07 -4.49 -28.44
#